data_AF-A0A7S2GUY6-F1
#
_entry.id   AF-A0A7S2GUY6-F1
#
_cell.length_a   1.000
_cell.length_b   1.000
_cell.length_c   1.000
_cell.angle_alpha   90.00
_cell.angle_beta   90.00
_cell.angle_gamma   90.00
#
_symmetry.space_group_name_H-M   'P 1'
#
loop_
_entity.id
_entity.type
_entity.pdbx_description
1 polymer ?
#
loop_
_entity_poly.entity_id
_entity_poly.type
_entity_poly.pdbx_seq_one_letter_code
_entity_poly.pdbx_strand_id
1 'polypeptide(L)'
;GNSALRKINELVKRTRAVKVHAFIIHYLRKQLPYTFGRKEKQQKLVGRLDHEFHQCARRYGLPHGDFPNVQEFRRSILEIKDISKFPKLDKSLVREMDRVLSNDIAKLIEKSSVSEFHGP
;
A
#
# COMPACT_ATOMS: atom_id res chain seq x y z
N GLY A 1 24.12 -3.25 -17.06
CA GLY A 1 22.86 -2.54 -16.74
C GLY A 1 22.56 -2.71 -15.27
N ASN A 2 22.85 -1.66 -14.49
CA ASN A 2 22.94 -1.60 -13.04
C ASN A 2 21.86 -2.44 -12.30
N SER A 3 22.23 -3.66 -11.90
CA SER A 3 21.33 -4.64 -11.27
C SER A 3 20.92 -4.20 -9.86
N ALA A 4 21.76 -3.41 -9.18
CA ALA A 4 21.46 -2.81 -7.88
C ALA A 4 20.38 -1.74 -8.00
N LEU A 5 20.49 -0.80 -8.94
CA LEU A 5 19.45 0.22 -9.19
C LEU A 5 18.11 -0.41 -9.58
N ARG A 6 18.11 -1.48 -10.39
CA ARG A 6 16.87 -2.22 -10.71
C ARG A 6 16.24 -2.80 -9.45
N LYS A 7 17.03 -3.45 -8.58
CA LYS A 7 16.55 -3.99 -7.29
C LYS A 7 16.01 -2.90 -6.36
N ILE A 8 16.70 -1.74 -6.29
CA ILE A 8 16.24 -0.59 -5.52
C ILE A 8 14.90 -0.09 -6.06
N ASN A 9 14.76 0.07 -7.37
CA ASN A 9 13.51 0.51 -7.99
C ASN A 9 12.36 -0.45 -7.71
N GLU A 10 12.59 -1.77 -7.78
CA GLU A 10 11.57 -2.77 -7.43
C GLU A 10 11.21 -2.74 -5.94
N LEU A 11 12.18 -2.53 -5.05
CA LEU A 11 11.91 -2.33 -3.62
C LEU A 11 11.02 -1.10 -3.40
N VAL A 12 11.35 0.04 -4.01
CA VAL A 12 10.55 1.27 -3.91
C VAL A 12 9.12 1.03 -4.38
N LYS A 13 8.93 0.41 -5.55
CA LYS A 13 7.60 0.08 -6.08
C LYS A 13 6.81 -0.79 -5.09
N ARG A 14 7.43 -1.84 -4.54
CA ARG A 14 6.79 -2.75 -3.58
C ARG A 14 6.41 -2.05 -2.28
N THR A 15 7.30 -1.21 -1.73
CA THR A 15 7.01 -0.45 -0.51
C THR A 15 5.81 0.47 -0.69
N ARG A 16 5.71 1.17 -1.83
CA ARG A 16 4.53 2.00 -2.13
C ARG A 16 3.25 1.17 -2.27
N ALA A 17 3.30 0.05 -2.99
CA ALA A 17 2.16 -0.85 -3.13
C ALA A 17 1.68 -1.40 -1.77
N VAL A 18 2.60 -1.81 -0.89
CA VAL A 18 2.28 -2.28 0.46
C VAL A 18 1.63 -1.17 1.29
N LYS A 19 2.16 0.06 1.23
CA LYS A 19 1.57 1.22 1.89
C LYS A 19 0.12 1.41 1.43
N VAL A 20 -0.12 1.43 0.12
CA VAL A 20 -1.47 1.58 -0.45
C VAL A 20 -2.40 0.44 -0.01
N HIS A 21 -1.95 -0.81 -0.05
CA HIS A 21 -2.73 -1.95 0.44
C HIS A 21 -3.15 -1.78 1.90
N ALA A 22 -2.22 -1.37 2.77
CA ALA A 22 -2.51 -1.13 4.18
C ALA A 22 -3.56 -0.02 4.37
N PHE A 23 -3.48 1.05 3.59
CA PHE A 23 -4.46 2.13 3.62
C PHE A 23 -5.83 1.73 3.08
N ILE A 24 -5.91 0.91 2.03
CA ILE A 24 -7.18 0.38 1.52
C ILE A 24 -7.89 -0.42 2.61
N ILE A 25 -7.20 -1.37 3.26
CA ILE A 25 -7.78 -2.18 4.33
C ILE A 25 -8.18 -1.31 5.52
N HIS A 26 -7.32 -0.36 5.92
CA HIS A 26 -7.64 0.61 6.96
C HIS A 26 -8.91 1.41 6.65
N TYR A 27 -9.03 1.93 5.42
CA TYR A 27 -10.16 2.72 4.95
C TYR A 27 -11.45 1.91 4.98
N LEU A 28 -11.45 0.71 4.39
CA LEU A 28 -12.60 -0.19 4.38
C LEU A 28 -13.02 -0.58 5.80
N ARG A 29 -12.06 -0.96 6.65
CA ARG A 29 -12.28 -1.28 8.06
C ARG A 29 -12.97 -0.13 8.80
N LYS A 30 -12.58 1.12 8.55
CA LYS A 30 -13.17 2.30 9.20
C LYS A 30 -14.61 2.59 8.79
N GLN A 31 -15.08 2.03 7.67
CA GLN A 31 -16.47 2.20 7.21
C GLN A 31 -17.41 1.11 7.72
N LEU A 32 -16.88 0.08 8.37
CA LEU A 32 -17.69 -0.98 8.96
C LEU A 32 -18.34 -0.50 10.26
N PRO A 33 -19.60 -0.88 10.54
CA PRO A 33 -20.22 -0.63 11.83
C PRO A 33 -19.49 -1.41 12.93
N TYR A 34 -19.49 -0.87 14.16
CA TYR A 34 -18.87 -1.54 15.30
C TYR A 34 -19.65 -2.79 15.75
N THR A 35 -20.94 -2.85 15.47
CA THR A 35 -21.86 -3.87 15.98
C THR A 35 -22.41 -4.77 14.86
N PHE A 36 -23.72 -4.72 14.59
CA PHE A 36 -24.41 -5.55 13.61
C PHE A 36 -24.22 -5.02 12.17
N GLY A 37 -24.46 -5.85 11.16
CA GLY A 37 -24.41 -5.42 9.75
C GLY A 37 -23.02 -5.34 9.11
N ARG A 38 -21.96 -5.79 9.79
CA ARG A 38 -20.58 -5.75 9.26
C ARG A 38 -20.43 -6.49 7.92
N LYS A 39 -20.98 -7.70 7.82
CA LYS A 39 -20.92 -8.52 6.59
C LYS A 39 -21.62 -7.84 5.42
N GLU A 40 -22.82 -7.31 5.64
CA GLU A 40 -23.59 -6.62 4.60
C GLU A 40 -22.88 -5.33 4.16
N LYS A 41 -22.38 -4.53 5.11
CA LYS A 41 -21.61 -3.33 4.79
C LYS A 41 -20.32 -3.67 4.03
N GLN A 42 -19.61 -4.72 4.42
CA GLN A 42 -18.42 -5.20 3.70
C GLN A 42 -18.78 -5.58 2.25
N GLN A 43 -19.83 -6.37 2.02
CA GLN A 43 -20.27 -6.73 0.68
C GLN A 43 -20.61 -5.51 -0.16
N LYS A 44 -21.32 -4.52 0.40
CA LYS A 44 -21.63 -3.26 -0.29
C LYS A 44 -20.36 -2.47 -0.68
N LEU A 45 -19.39 -2.36 0.24
CA LEU A 45 -18.12 -1.69 -0.02
C LEU A 45 -17.32 -2.38 -1.13
N VAL A 46 -17.26 -3.72 -1.09
CA VAL A 46 -16.55 -4.54 -2.07
C VAL A 46 -17.25 -4.51 -3.44
N GLY A 47 -18.58 -4.42 -3.47
CA GLY A 47 -19.34 -4.25 -4.72
C GLY A 47 -18.91 -3.01 -5.50
N ARG A 48 -18.70 -1.89 -4.80
CA ARG A 48 -18.28 -0.59 -5.37
C ARG A 48 -16.82 -0.24 -5.10
N LEU A 49 -15.95 -1.26 -5.05
CA LEU A 49 -14.55 -1.11 -4.63
C LEU A 49 -13.77 -0.07 -5.45
N ASP A 50 -14.09 0.07 -6.73
CA ASP A 50 -13.57 1.10 -7.63
C ASP A 50 -13.82 2.51 -7.08
N HIS A 51 -15.06 2.85 -6.74
CA HIS A 51 -15.37 4.11 -6.06
C HIS A 51 -14.64 4.22 -4.70
N GLU A 52 -14.60 3.15 -3.90
CA GLU A 52 -13.92 3.17 -2.61
C GLU A 52 -12.40 3.39 -2.72
N PHE A 53 -11.76 2.91 -3.80
CA PHE A 53 -10.35 3.17 -4.10
C PHE A 53 -10.12 4.66 -4.36
N HIS A 54 -10.98 5.30 -5.17
CA HIS A 54 -10.88 6.73 -5.42
C HIS A 54 -11.03 7.55 -4.14
N GLN A 55 -11.99 7.18 -3.29
CA GLN A 55 -12.18 7.88 -2.01
C GLN A 55 -11.04 7.65 -1.03
N CYS A 56 -10.47 6.44 -0.99
CA CYS A 56 -9.27 6.13 -0.23
C CYS A 56 -8.09 6.99 -0.72
N ALA A 57 -7.84 7.03 -2.02
CA ALA A 57 -6.75 7.79 -2.63
C ALA A 57 -6.86 9.27 -2.28
N ARG A 58 -8.04 9.88 -2.46
CA ARG A 58 -8.28 11.28 -2.11
C ARG A 58 -8.11 11.55 -0.62
N ARG A 59 -8.64 10.67 0.24
CA ARG A 59 -8.61 10.85 1.69
C ARG A 59 -7.20 10.85 2.28
N TYR A 60 -6.31 10.04 1.71
CA TYR A 60 -4.97 9.83 2.25
C TYR A 60 -3.85 10.37 1.34
N GLY A 61 -4.20 11.06 0.25
CA GLY A 61 -3.23 11.62 -0.71
C GLY A 61 -2.39 10.54 -1.39
N LEU A 62 -2.99 9.39 -1.73
CA LEU A 62 -2.26 8.26 -2.30
C LEU A 62 -2.22 8.34 -3.84
N PRO A 63 -1.08 8.07 -4.48
CA PRO A 63 -0.99 8.03 -5.94
C PRO A 63 -1.81 6.88 -6.52
N HIS A 64 -2.67 7.15 -7.49
CA HIS A 64 -3.48 6.12 -8.14
C HIS A 64 -2.65 5.04 -8.83
N GLY A 65 -1.47 5.36 -9.34
CA GLY A 65 -0.58 4.40 -10.01
C GLY A 65 -0.01 3.32 -9.09
N ASP A 66 -0.07 3.50 -7.77
CA ASP A 66 0.37 2.50 -6.79
C ASP A 66 -0.80 1.59 -6.31
N PHE A 67 -2.03 1.81 -6.79
CA PHE A 67 -3.17 0.95 -6.46
C PHE A 67 -3.13 -0.37 -7.24
N PRO A 68 -3.55 -1.48 -6.60
CA PRO A 68 -3.66 -2.76 -7.27
C PRO A 68 -4.81 -2.77 -8.29
N ASN A 69 -4.82 -3.79 -9.15
CA ASN A 69 -5.97 -4.04 -10.01
C ASN A 69 -7.22 -4.27 -9.14
N VAL A 70 -8.26 -3.47 -9.40
CA VAL A 70 -9.47 -3.46 -8.57
C VAL A 70 -10.21 -4.80 -8.58
N GLN A 71 -10.21 -5.53 -9.70
CA GLN A 71 -10.90 -6.81 -9.81
C GLN A 71 -10.15 -7.92 -9.07
N GLU A 72 -8.83 -7.94 -9.18
CA GLU A 72 -7.99 -8.87 -8.42
C GLU A 72 -8.12 -8.62 -6.92
N PHE A 73 -8.01 -7.37 -6.48
CA PHE A 73 -8.16 -7.02 -5.07
C PHE A 73 -9.56 -7.34 -4.55
N ARG A 74 -10.60 -7.10 -5.37
CA ARG A 74 -11.99 -7.46 -5.05
C ARG A 74 -12.12 -8.96 -4.78
N ARG A 75 -11.56 -9.82 -5.63
CA ARG A 75 -11.55 -11.28 -5.41
C ARG A 75 -10.87 -11.64 -4.10
N SER A 76 -9.68 -11.10 -3.84
CA SER A 76 -8.95 -11.36 -2.59
C SER A 76 -9.71 -10.88 -1.34
N ILE A 77 -10.42 -9.74 -1.40
CA ILE A 77 -11.25 -9.31 -0.26
C ILE A 77 -12.45 -10.23 -0.06
N LEU A 78 -13.06 -10.76 -1.12
CA LEU A 78 -14.22 -11.65 -0.98
C LEU A 78 -13.89 -12.95 -0.25
N GLU A 79 -12.63 -13.39 -0.26
CA GLU A 79 -12.13 -14.52 0.53
C GLU A 79 -12.00 -14.19 2.03
N ILE A 80 -11.98 -12.91 2.40
CA ILE A 80 -11.89 -12.45 3.78
C ILE A 80 -13.27 -12.47 4.44
N LYS A 81 -13.45 -13.33 5.45
CA LYS A 81 -14.71 -13.44 6.20
C LYS A 81 -15.13 -12.16 6.93
N ASP A 82 -14.17 -11.46 7.55
CA ASP A 82 -14.43 -10.24 8.33
C ASP A 82 -13.22 -9.29 8.32
N ILE A 83 -13.28 -8.22 7.51
CA ILE A 83 -12.22 -7.21 7.43
C ILE A 83 -11.98 -6.50 8.77
N SER A 84 -12.98 -6.45 9.67
CA SER A 84 -12.81 -5.86 11.00
C SER A 84 -11.92 -6.69 11.95
N LYS A 85 -11.42 -7.85 11.49
CA LYS A 85 -10.40 -8.62 12.22
C LYS A 85 -8.97 -8.23 11.87
N PHE A 86 -8.75 -7.50 10.77
CA PHE A 86 -7.42 -6.97 10.46
C PHE A 86 -6.93 -6.00 11.53
N PRO A 87 -5.62 -5.98 11.83
CA PRO A 87 -5.07 -5.00 12.74
C PRO A 87 -5.39 -3.57 12.28
N LYS A 88 -5.50 -2.64 13.23
CA LYS A 88 -5.56 -1.22 12.89
C LYS A 88 -4.23 -0.82 12.24
N LEU A 89 -4.29 0.15 11.32
CA LEU A 89 -3.10 0.72 10.71
C LEU A 89 -2.16 1.26 11.79
N ASP A 90 -0.93 0.74 11.83
CA ASP A 90 0.10 1.25 12.70
C ASP A 90 0.74 2.49 12.07
N LYS A 91 0.50 3.65 12.68
CA LYS A 91 1.06 4.92 12.21
C LYS A 91 2.58 4.96 12.31
N SER A 92 3.18 4.22 13.24
CA SER A 92 4.63 4.15 13.38
C SER A 92 5.26 3.42 12.21
N LEU A 93 4.68 2.29 11.80
CA LEU A 93 5.15 1.55 10.62
C LEU A 93 5.00 2.40 9.35
N VAL A 94 3.91 3.15 9.20
CA VAL A 94 3.73 4.06 8.06
C VAL A 94 4.80 5.15 8.03
N ARG A 95 5.11 5.77 9.19
CA ARG A 95 6.19 6.77 9.27
C ARG A 95 7.54 6.18 8.90
N GLU A 96 7.83 4.95 9.32
CA GLU A 96 9.09 4.30 8.99
C GLU A 96 9.17 3.99 7.49
N MET A 97 8.08 3.54 6.86
CA MET A 97 8.03 3.38 5.40
C MET A 97 8.29 4.71 4.67
N ASP A 98 7.72 5.81 5.17
CA ASP A 98 7.92 7.13 4.58
C ASP A 98 9.35 7.65 4.76
N ARG A 99 9.97 7.38 5.92
CA ARG A 99 11.38 7.67 6.16
C ARG A 99 12.28 6.91 5.19
N VAL A 100 12.03 5.61 4.99
CA VAL A 100 12.79 4.78 4.06
C VAL A 100 12.70 5.34 2.64
N LEU A 101 11.49 5.65 2.19
CA LEU A 101 11.24 6.15 0.84
C LEU A 101 11.86 7.54 0.59
N SER A 102 11.89 8.41 1.61
CA SER A 102 12.37 9.80 1.47
C SER A 102 13.88 9.95 1.66
N ASN A 103 14.50 9.18 2.56
CA ASN A 103 15.88 9.40 2.99
C ASN A 103 16.79 8.22 2.64
N ASP A 104 16.39 7.00 3.00
CA ASP A 104 17.31 5.86 2.98
C ASP A 104 17.53 5.33 1.55
N ILE A 105 16.50 5.41 0.70
CA ILE A 105 16.62 5.06 -0.72
C ILE A 105 17.61 5.97 -1.45
N ALA A 106 17.58 7.29 -1.21
CA ALA A 106 18.50 8.23 -1.84
C ALA A 106 19.97 7.89 -1.50
N LYS A 107 20.24 7.61 -0.21
CA LYS A 107 21.56 7.16 0.26
C LYS A 107 21.99 5.84 -0.37
N LEU A 108 21.07 4.90 -0.58
CA LEU A 108 21.36 3.62 -1.24
C LEU A 108 21.69 3.80 -2.72
N ILE A 109 20.99 4.69 -3.42
CA ILE A 109 21.26 5.03 -4.83
C ILE A 109 22.66 5.63 -4.95
N GLU A 110 22.98 6.64 -4.12
CA GLU A 110 24.30 7.30 -4.10
C GLU A 110 25.43 6.28 -3.93
N LYS A 111 25.34 5.41 -2.91
CA LYS A 111 26.33 4.35 -2.67
C LYS A 111 26.47 3.38 -3.84
N SER A 112 25.35 3.04 -4.49
CA SER A 112 25.32 2.10 -5.62
C SER A 112 25.88 2.71 -6.90
N SER A 113 25.76 4.03 -7.09
CA SER A 113 26.42 4.76 -8.17
C SER A 113 27.92 4.95 -7.92
N VAL A 114 28.33 5.23 -6.68
CA VAL A 114 29.75 5.43 -6.33
C VAL A 114 30.56 4.13 -6.48
N SER A 115 29.97 2.97 -6.18
CA SER A 115 30.62 1.67 -6.39
C SER A 115 30.88 1.31 -7.86
N GLU A 116 30.20 1.95 -8.81
CA GLU A 116 30.43 1.71 -10.25
C GLU A 116 31.51 2.63 -10.85
N PHE A 117 31.87 3.74 -10.18
CA PHE A 117 32.93 4.66 -10.62
C PHE A 117 34.32 4.37 -10.02
N HIS A 118 34.43 3.43 -9.08
CA HIS A 118 35.68 3.03 -8.42
C HIS A 118 36.00 1.53 -8.55
N GLY A 119 35.56 0.88 -9.63
CA GLY A 119 36.11 -0.42 -10.02
C GLY A 119 37.46 -0.25 -10.73
N PRO A 120 38.43 -1.17 -10.56
CA PRO A 120 39.82 -1.04 -11.02
C PRO A 120 39.98 -0.90 -12.54
#